data_AF-A0A3B4ZAR5-F1
#
_entry.id   AF-A0A3B4ZAR5-F1
#
_cell.length_a   1.000
_cell.length_b   1.000
_cell.length_c   1.000
_cell.angle_alpha   90.00
_cell.angle_beta   90.00
_cell.angle_gamma   90.00
#
_symmetry.space_group_name_H-M   'P 1'
#
loop_
_entity.id
_entity.type
_entity.pdbx_description
1 polymer ?
#
loop_
_entity_poly.entity_id
_entity_poly.type
_entity_poly.pdbx_seq_one_letter_code
_entity_poly.pdbx_strand_id
1 'polypeptide(L)'
;LSGMTGSEFGRITFVFETICSADCELYFMMDVNRKSTTVVESWEGSKGKQSYLHSMTRNASVTYTWAFQRTNHALDVRRYVSDMVKLYSISVTNVLDGVASACRACALVPQNSQRAGSSCVPCPAGFYIDRDTNRCQECPPNTHLAGRHTYGQDACVVCGPGSISNKEHSRCYSDCSFTHTDNNRTLTFDLSPLSDVASLTIGPSFTSKGTKYLHLFNISLCGHEGRRAAICTDNVTDVSSKDDQSDSAQFVNSVDSFICQSTIIPADGRGFRMAISSQSIGLADTFIGATVDTVLNGVNAKPDLFPENSKDIPDINFFYRSMQATASCDQGRSSVITVRCNPEKSERGELSVPSSCPAGTCDGCTFHFLWESASACPRCTEDDYHQIEGACKGGIQETLYVWNEPKLCTKGVSLPPRSSAPCEAIALWLKVGVGGGAFVAVLLISLTCYFWKKNKRLEYKYSRLVMSANKECELPAADSCALAEGEEPDDDVVYSHKPSLLGKLRAIANKVESSESVQLNSSQSDRWVLG
;
A
#
# COMPACT_ATOMS: atom_id res chain seq x y z
N LEU A 1 -25.72 76.14 -0.25
CA LEU A 1 -25.81 75.45 -1.57
C LEU A 1 -24.78 76.08 -2.48
N SER A 2 -23.92 75.29 -3.12
CA SER A 2 -23.05 75.74 -4.23
C SER A 2 -23.00 74.62 -5.27
N GLY A 3 -23.89 74.67 -6.26
CA GLY A 3 -24.02 73.63 -7.27
C GLY A 3 -22.96 73.77 -8.36
N MET A 4 -21.81 73.10 -8.19
CA MET A 4 -20.94 72.79 -9.33
C MET A 4 -21.41 71.49 -9.99
N THR A 5 -22.44 71.58 -10.84
CA THR A 5 -22.86 70.49 -11.72
C THR A 5 -21.83 70.32 -12.84
N GLY A 6 -20.66 69.79 -12.49
CA GLY A 6 -19.74 69.24 -13.48
C GLY A 6 -20.48 68.15 -14.26
N SER A 7 -20.49 68.28 -15.59
CA SER A 7 -21.24 67.35 -16.45
C SER A 7 -20.76 65.92 -16.25
N GLU A 8 -21.67 65.04 -15.83
CA GLU A 8 -21.38 63.62 -15.68
C GLU A 8 -21.18 63.00 -17.06
N PHE A 9 -19.93 62.66 -17.39
CA PHE A 9 -19.55 62.02 -18.66
C PHE A 9 -19.78 60.51 -18.65
N GLY A 10 -20.23 59.95 -17.52
CA GLY A 10 -20.50 58.52 -17.32
C GLY A 10 -20.34 58.16 -15.84
N ARG A 11 -20.74 56.96 -15.47
CA ARG A 11 -20.53 56.41 -14.12
C ARG A 11 -20.15 54.95 -14.16
N ILE A 12 -19.40 54.53 -13.15
CA ILE A 12 -19.21 53.13 -12.79
C ILE A 12 -19.98 52.83 -11.51
N THR A 13 -20.61 51.67 -11.45
CA THR A 13 -21.31 51.15 -10.28
C THR A 13 -20.95 49.68 -10.11
N PHE A 14 -20.58 49.25 -8.91
CA PHE A 14 -20.30 47.84 -8.65
C PHE A 14 -20.85 47.40 -7.29
N VAL A 15 -21.29 46.15 -7.23
CA VAL A 15 -21.82 45.51 -6.02
C VAL A 15 -20.80 44.51 -5.51
N PHE A 16 -20.38 44.64 -4.25
CA PHE A 16 -19.33 43.81 -3.66
C PHE A 16 -19.61 43.42 -2.20
N GLU A 17 -18.86 42.42 -1.74
CA GLU A 17 -18.78 41.93 -0.35
C GLU A 17 -17.30 41.62 -0.07
N THR A 18 -16.79 41.99 1.10
CA THR A 18 -15.48 41.53 1.60
C THR A 18 -15.72 40.61 2.78
N ILE A 19 -15.17 39.39 2.72
CA ILE A 19 -15.18 38.42 3.81
C ILE A 19 -13.74 38.27 4.29
N CYS A 20 -13.50 38.69 5.54
CA CYS A 20 -12.16 38.71 6.10
C CYS A 20 -12.12 38.25 7.56
N SER A 21 -11.01 37.61 7.92
CA SER A 21 -10.64 37.13 9.24
C SER A 21 -9.60 38.05 9.93
N ALA A 22 -9.04 39.02 9.20
CA ALA A 22 -8.00 39.93 9.67
C ALA A 22 -8.10 41.33 8.99
N ASP A 23 -7.00 42.08 9.02
CA ASP A 23 -6.78 43.44 8.50
C ASP A 23 -6.73 43.51 6.96
N CYS A 24 -7.71 42.91 6.28
CA CYS A 24 -7.84 43.00 4.84
C CYS A 24 -8.20 44.42 4.40
N GLU A 25 -7.83 44.80 3.17
CA GLU A 25 -8.28 46.06 2.57
C GLU A 25 -8.58 45.86 1.08
N LEU A 26 -9.73 46.36 0.63
CA LEU A 26 -10.09 46.46 -0.78
C LEU A 26 -9.86 47.89 -1.26
N TYR A 27 -8.99 48.09 -2.24
CA TYR A 27 -8.79 49.37 -2.92
C TYR A 27 -9.56 49.40 -4.24
N PHE A 28 -10.29 50.48 -4.50
CA PHE A 28 -10.78 50.83 -5.82
C PHE A 28 -9.93 51.97 -6.38
N MET A 29 -9.31 51.75 -7.54
CA MET A 29 -8.37 52.67 -8.18
C MET A 29 -8.79 53.00 -9.60
N MET A 30 -8.38 54.18 -10.07
CA MET A 30 -8.53 54.62 -11.45
C MET A 30 -7.20 55.14 -12.00
N ASP A 31 -6.92 54.90 -13.29
CA ASP A 31 -5.85 55.57 -14.03
C ASP A 31 -6.45 56.27 -15.26
N VAL A 32 -6.19 57.57 -15.39
CA VAL A 32 -6.74 58.44 -16.45
C VAL A 32 -5.69 58.69 -17.51
N ASN A 33 -5.99 58.26 -18.74
CA ASN A 33 -5.13 58.37 -19.92
C ASN A 33 -3.74 57.70 -19.78
N ARG A 34 -3.61 56.68 -18.91
CA ARG A 34 -2.36 55.92 -18.64
C ARG A 34 -1.22 56.81 -18.12
N LYS A 35 -1.49 57.62 -17.10
CA LYS A 35 -0.55 58.61 -16.56
C LYS A 35 -0.39 58.59 -15.05
N SER A 36 -1.40 58.16 -14.30
CA SER A 36 -1.37 58.16 -12.84
C SER A 36 -2.51 57.33 -12.27
N THR A 37 -2.18 56.20 -11.66
CA THR A 37 -3.11 55.45 -10.82
C THR A 37 -3.37 56.20 -9.53
N THR A 38 -4.64 56.50 -9.24
CA THR A 38 -5.09 57.10 -7.97
C THR A 38 -6.08 56.17 -7.29
N VAL A 39 -5.92 55.97 -5.98
CA VAL A 39 -6.97 55.37 -5.13
C VAL A 39 -8.16 56.33 -5.12
N VAL A 40 -9.34 55.79 -5.38
CA VAL A 40 -10.62 56.50 -5.37
C VAL A 40 -11.31 56.30 -4.02
N GLU A 41 -11.25 55.08 -3.50
CA GLU A 41 -11.91 54.64 -2.27
C GLU A 41 -11.21 53.38 -1.75
N SER A 42 -11.30 53.10 -0.44
CA SER A 42 -10.93 51.80 0.11
C SER A 42 -11.90 51.31 1.18
N TRP A 43 -11.88 50.00 1.43
CA TRP A 43 -12.71 49.35 2.45
C TRP A 43 -11.90 48.35 3.25
N GLU A 44 -11.63 48.70 4.51
CA GLU A 44 -10.94 47.87 5.49
C GLU A 44 -11.87 46.82 6.12
N GLY A 45 -11.39 45.59 6.29
CA GLY A 45 -12.07 44.50 6.97
C GLY A 45 -13.29 43.93 6.26
N SER A 46 -14.05 43.11 7.00
CA SER A 46 -15.25 42.44 6.50
C SER A 46 -16.41 43.43 6.31
N LYS A 47 -16.90 43.58 5.08
CA LYS A 47 -18.05 44.42 4.70
C LYS A 47 -19.12 43.56 4.04
N GLY A 48 -20.32 43.57 4.63
CA GLY A 48 -21.50 42.94 4.04
C GLY A 48 -21.87 43.54 2.68
N LYS A 49 -22.63 42.78 1.89
CA LYS A 49 -22.94 43.08 0.49
C LYS A 49 -23.52 44.49 0.28
N GLN A 50 -22.76 45.35 -0.41
CA GLN A 50 -23.08 46.76 -0.65
C GLN A 50 -22.78 47.19 -2.09
N SER A 51 -23.25 48.38 -2.48
CA SER A 51 -23.04 48.97 -3.81
C SER A 51 -22.28 50.28 -3.74
N TYR A 52 -21.18 50.40 -4.48
CA TYR A 52 -20.45 51.66 -4.66
C TYR A 52 -20.72 52.25 -6.05
N LEU A 53 -20.71 53.58 -6.14
CA LEU A 53 -20.94 54.35 -7.37
C LEU A 53 -19.95 55.50 -7.45
N HIS A 54 -19.32 55.68 -8.61
CA HIS A 54 -18.40 56.76 -8.89
C HIS A 54 -18.68 57.37 -10.26
N SER A 55 -18.79 58.70 -10.33
CA SER A 55 -19.20 59.46 -11.52
C SER A 55 -18.02 60.22 -12.14
N MET A 56 -17.82 60.07 -13.44
CA MET A 56 -16.76 60.73 -14.19
C MET A 56 -17.12 62.17 -14.56
N THR A 57 -16.25 63.09 -14.18
CA THR A 57 -16.37 64.54 -14.46
C THR A 57 -15.53 65.00 -15.65
N ARG A 58 -14.88 64.07 -16.38
CA ARG A 58 -14.03 64.35 -17.55
C ARG A 58 -14.26 63.31 -18.64
N ASN A 59 -14.31 63.75 -19.89
CA ASN A 59 -14.19 62.88 -21.06
C ASN A 59 -12.72 62.45 -21.24
N ALA A 60 -12.40 61.21 -20.89
CA ALA A 60 -11.05 60.65 -20.94
C ALA A 60 -11.10 59.11 -21.01
N SER A 61 -10.02 58.49 -21.46
CA SER A 61 -9.86 57.03 -21.31
C SER A 61 -9.50 56.73 -19.85
N VAL A 62 -10.25 55.83 -19.20
CA VAL A 62 -10.02 55.44 -17.80
C VAL A 62 -9.88 53.92 -17.69
N THR A 63 -8.87 53.47 -16.95
CA THR A 63 -8.75 52.08 -16.50
C THR A 63 -9.18 52.02 -15.04
N TYR A 64 -10.11 51.13 -14.70
CA TYR A 64 -10.54 50.87 -13.32
C TYR A 64 -9.89 49.58 -12.81
N THR A 65 -9.37 49.61 -11.60
CA THR A 65 -8.65 48.49 -10.99
C THR A 65 -9.14 48.27 -9.56
N TRP A 66 -9.52 47.04 -9.24
CA TRP A 66 -9.76 46.60 -7.87
C TRP A 66 -8.54 45.81 -7.40
N ALA A 67 -7.95 46.19 -6.27
CA ALA A 67 -6.88 45.44 -5.63
C ALA A 67 -7.34 45.02 -4.23
N PHE A 68 -7.25 43.73 -3.92
CA PHE A 68 -7.62 43.20 -2.61
C PHE A 68 -6.38 42.67 -1.89
N GLN A 69 -6.06 43.32 -0.78
CA GLN A 69 -4.98 42.99 0.11
C GLN A 69 -5.55 42.23 1.32
N ARG A 70 -4.96 41.08 1.67
CA ARG A 70 -5.47 40.20 2.73
C ARG A 70 -5.03 40.60 4.14
N THR A 71 -3.92 41.31 4.22
CA THR A 71 -3.32 41.87 5.44
C THR A 71 -2.32 42.94 5.03
N ASN A 72 -2.17 43.97 5.83
CA ASN A 72 -1.14 45.00 5.70
C ASN A 72 0.19 44.57 6.35
N HIS A 73 0.23 43.43 7.04
CA HIS A 73 1.44 42.84 7.59
C HIS A 73 2.15 41.90 6.62
N ALA A 74 3.45 42.14 6.39
CA ALA A 74 4.32 41.23 5.66
C ALA A 74 4.63 39.99 6.51
N LEU A 75 3.82 38.94 6.35
CA LEU A 75 3.96 37.66 7.04
C LEU A 75 4.53 36.58 6.10
N ASP A 76 5.54 35.86 6.57
CA ASP A 76 6.21 34.75 5.86
C ASP A 76 5.30 33.53 5.60
N VAL A 77 4.09 33.53 6.17
CA VAL A 77 3.10 32.47 6.07
C VAL A 77 1.86 32.98 5.34
N ARG A 78 1.37 32.20 4.37
CA ARG A 78 0.04 32.40 3.76
C ARG A 78 -1.08 32.10 4.76
N ARG A 79 -1.28 32.98 5.74
CA ARG A 79 -2.50 33.06 6.55
C ARG A 79 -3.62 33.69 5.72
N TYR A 80 -4.86 33.63 6.22
CA TYR A 80 -6.00 34.35 5.64
C TYR A 80 -6.30 33.98 4.17
N VAL A 81 -6.03 32.72 3.76
CA VAL A 81 -6.30 32.23 2.39
C VAL A 81 -7.80 32.14 2.09
N SER A 82 -8.61 32.02 3.14
CA SER A 82 -10.07 32.17 3.18
C SER A 82 -10.55 33.56 2.76
N ASP A 83 -9.75 34.60 3.01
CA ASP A 83 -10.20 35.98 2.92
C ASP A 83 -10.34 36.37 1.45
N MET A 84 -11.48 36.94 1.11
CA MET A 84 -11.88 37.16 -0.28
C MET A 84 -12.80 38.37 -0.45
N VAL A 85 -12.62 39.08 -1.55
CA VAL A 85 -13.64 39.96 -2.12
C VAL A 85 -14.49 39.17 -3.12
N LYS A 86 -15.80 39.41 -3.12
CA LYS A 86 -16.72 38.99 -4.18
C LYS A 86 -17.28 40.23 -4.86
N LEU A 87 -17.06 40.37 -6.17
CA LEU A 87 -17.78 41.35 -6.98
C LEU A 87 -18.94 40.63 -7.69
N TYR A 88 -20.16 41.08 -7.43
CA TYR A 88 -21.41 40.49 -7.94
C TYR A 88 -21.84 41.08 -9.28
N SER A 89 -21.56 42.36 -9.50
CA SER A 89 -21.85 43.07 -10.75
C SER A 89 -20.95 44.28 -10.87
N ILE A 90 -20.64 44.64 -12.11
CA ILE A 90 -19.97 45.88 -12.51
C ILE A 90 -20.79 46.44 -13.68
N SER A 91 -21.16 47.71 -13.60
CA SER A 91 -21.91 48.43 -14.63
C SER A 91 -21.18 49.74 -14.94
N VAL A 92 -20.98 50.02 -16.22
CA VAL A 92 -20.35 51.26 -16.70
C VAL A 92 -21.26 51.89 -17.74
N THR A 93 -21.55 53.18 -17.61
CA THR A 93 -22.42 53.91 -18.52
C THR A 93 -21.66 54.90 -19.41
N ASN A 94 -22.26 55.26 -20.54
CA ASN A 94 -21.71 56.19 -21.53
C ASN A 94 -20.33 55.79 -22.10
N VAL A 95 -20.07 54.48 -22.18
CA VAL A 95 -18.99 53.90 -22.99
C VAL A 95 -19.35 53.96 -24.48
N LEU A 96 -18.37 54.23 -25.33
CA LEU A 96 -18.52 54.28 -26.79
C LEU A 96 -18.86 52.90 -27.39
N ASP A 97 -18.14 51.87 -26.93
CA ASP A 97 -18.32 50.46 -27.27
C ASP A 97 -18.03 49.61 -26.02
N GLY A 98 -18.62 48.41 -25.94
CA GLY A 98 -18.46 47.50 -24.82
C GLY A 98 -18.25 46.05 -25.28
N VAL A 99 -17.01 45.56 -25.19
CA VAL A 99 -16.65 44.18 -25.51
C VAL A 99 -15.76 43.61 -24.40
N ALA A 100 -16.04 42.38 -23.97
CA ALA A 100 -15.14 41.66 -23.06
C ALA A 100 -13.93 41.12 -23.84
N SER A 101 -12.73 41.17 -23.23
CA SER A 101 -11.51 40.59 -23.83
C SER A 101 -11.59 39.06 -23.98
N ALA A 102 -12.32 38.40 -23.08
CA ALA A 102 -12.81 37.04 -23.25
C ALA A 102 -14.07 36.83 -22.40
N CYS A 103 -15.11 36.23 -22.97
CA CYS A 103 -16.21 35.65 -22.20
C CYS A 103 -15.86 34.20 -21.83
N ARG A 104 -16.27 33.76 -20.65
CA ARG A 104 -16.28 32.32 -20.30
C ARG A 104 -17.72 31.81 -20.37
N ALA A 105 -17.87 30.54 -20.72
CA ALA A 105 -19.09 29.78 -20.44
C ALA A 105 -19.45 29.88 -18.95
N CYS A 106 -20.71 29.64 -18.59
CA CYS A 106 -21.12 29.51 -17.20
C CYS A 106 -22.38 28.63 -17.12
N ALA A 107 -22.62 27.99 -15.97
CA ALA A 107 -23.84 27.21 -15.80
C ALA A 107 -25.07 28.12 -15.86
N LEU A 108 -26.03 27.78 -16.72
CA LEU A 108 -27.27 28.51 -16.90
C LEU A 108 -28.41 27.91 -16.06
N VAL A 109 -29.38 28.74 -15.69
CA VAL A 109 -30.57 28.30 -14.96
C VAL A 109 -31.39 27.32 -15.82
N PRO A 110 -31.81 26.14 -15.31
CA PRO A 110 -32.64 25.21 -16.08
C PRO A 110 -33.94 25.85 -16.58
N GLN A 111 -34.30 25.58 -17.84
CA GLN A 111 -35.44 26.23 -18.52
C GLN A 111 -36.80 25.97 -17.84
N ASN A 112 -36.95 24.90 -17.06
CA ASN A 112 -38.17 24.60 -16.29
C ASN A 112 -38.35 25.50 -15.04
N SER A 113 -37.44 26.44 -14.79
CA SER A 113 -37.54 27.38 -13.67
C SER A 113 -38.31 28.65 -14.05
N GLN A 114 -39.02 29.24 -13.07
CA GLN A 114 -39.77 30.50 -13.25
C GLN A 114 -38.89 31.74 -13.51
N ARG A 115 -37.56 31.58 -13.64
CA ARG A 115 -36.59 32.62 -13.98
C ARG A 115 -35.59 32.10 -15.02
N ALA A 116 -36.11 31.59 -16.13
CA ALA A 116 -35.32 31.30 -17.33
C ALA A 116 -34.72 32.61 -17.88
N GLY A 117 -33.48 32.90 -17.47
CA GLY A 117 -32.74 34.11 -17.84
C GLY A 117 -31.26 33.83 -17.98
N SER A 118 -30.55 34.70 -18.71
CA SER A 118 -29.13 34.59 -19.04
C SER A 118 -28.19 34.93 -17.88
N SER A 119 -28.53 34.48 -16.67
CA SER A 119 -27.73 34.68 -15.46
C SER A 119 -26.96 33.41 -15.12
N CYS A 120 -25.65 33.55 -14.94
CA CYS A 120 -24.81 32.48 -14.43
C CYS A 120 -25.24 32.06 -13.01
N VAL A 121 -25.24 30.76 -12.75
CA VAL A 121 -25.38 30.18 -11.39
C VAL A 121 -24.10 29.44 -10.99
N PRO A 122 -23.73 29.41 -9.70
CA PRO A 122 -22.66 28.54 -9.23
C PRO A 122 -23.11 27.07 -9.30
N CYS A 123 -22.20 26.18 -9.68
CA CYS A 123 -22.43 24.75 -9.56
C CYS A 123 -22.33 24.29 -8.10
N PRO A 124 -23.04 23.21 -7.71
CA PRO A 124 -22.84 22.57 -6.41
C PRO A 124 -21.43 21.98 -6.27
N ALA A 125 -21.02 21.69 -5.04
CA ALA A 125 -19.71 21.11 -4.76
C ALA A 125 -19.54 19.76 -5.49
N GLY A 126 -18.41 19.60 -6.17
CA GLY A 126 -18.05 18.41 -6.94
C GLY A 126 -18.55 18.38 -8.39
N PHE A 127 -19.16 19.47 -8.87
CA PHE A 127 -19.65 19.59 -10.24
C PHE A 127 -18.81 20.58 -11.05
N TYR A 128 -18.50 20.20 -12.29
CA TYR A 128 -17.85 21.06 -13.29
C TYR A 128 -18.88 21.61 -14.29
N ILE A 129 -18.54 22.71 -14.96
CA ILE A 129 -19.37 23.32 -16.01
C ILE A 129 -18.98 22.67 -17.34
N ASP A 130 -19.89 21.89 -17.90
CA ASP A 130 -19.72 21.31 -19.22
C ASP A 130 -19.72 22.39 -20.32
N ARG A 131 -18.84 22.20 -21.31
CA ARG A 131 -18.51 23.17 -22.34
C ARG A 131 -19.59 23.29 -23.41
N ASP A 132 -20.25 22.18 -23.74
CA ASP A 132 -21.19 22.11 -24.86
C ASP A 132 -22.62 22.42 -24.39
N THR A 133 -23.04 21.89 -23.23
CA THR A 133 -24.39 22.11 -22.70
C THR A 133 -24.52 23.35 -21.81
N ASN A 134 -23.43 23.92 -21.30
CA ASN A 134 -23.42 25.00 -20.29
C ASN A 134 -24.22 24.61 -19.02
N ARG A 135 -24.05 23.36 -18.56
CA ARG A 135 -24.69 22.80 -17.36
C ARG A 135 -23.65 22.25 -16.40
N CYS A 136 -24.02 22.19 -15.12
CA CYS A 136 -23.24 21.47 -14.12
C CYS A 136 -23.34 19.96 -14.36
N GLN A 137 -22.20 19.28 -14.50
CA GLN A 137 -22.08 17.82 -14.51
C GLN A 137 -21.20 17.37 -13.33
N GLU A 138 -21.49 16.20 -12.77
CA GLU A 138 -20.76 15.64 -11.62
C GLU A 138 -19.36 15.18 -12.05
N CYS A 139 -18.34 15.40 -11.22
CA CYS A 139 -17.00 14.88 -11.49
C CYS A 139 -16.99 13.33 -11.43
N PRO A 140 -16.18 12.65 -12.26
CA PRO A 140 -16.05 11.19 -12.19
C PRO A 140 -15.56 10.71 -10.81
N PRO A 141 -15.89 9.46 -10.39
CA PRO A 141 -15.38 8.87 -9.15
C PRO A 141 -13.85 8.87 -9.12
N ASN A 142 -13.28 9.05 -7.93
CA ASN A 142 -11.83 9.16 -7.68
C ASN A 142 -11.18 10.36 -8.39
N THR A 143 -11.92 11.46 -8.53
CA THR A 143 -11.40 12.76 -8.99
C THR A 143 -11.81 13.90 -8.05
N HIS A 144 -11.10 15.02 -8.09
CA HIS A 144 -11.36 16.21 -7.28
C HIS A 144 -11.27 17.49 -8.13
N LEU A 145 -12.01 18.53 -7.74
CA LEU A 145 -12.05 19.80 -8.49
C LEU A 145 -10.75 20.61 -8.33
N ALA A 146 -10.11 20.94 -9.45
CA ALA A 146 -9.00 21.89 -9.49
C ALA A 146 -9.50 23.31 -9.20
N GLY A 147 -9.15 23.89 -8.05
CA GLY A 147 -9.63 25.20 -7.57
C GLY A 147 -9.32 26.46 -8.41
N ARG A 148 -8.89 26.31 -9.67
CA ARG A 148 -8.76 27.38 -10.68
C ARG A 148 -9.54 27.11 -11.97
N HIS A 149 -10.03 25.89 -12.18
CA HIS A 149 -10.67 25.41 -13.40
C HIS A 149 -11.98 24.71 -13.03
N THR A 150 -13.11 25.34 -13.36
CA THR A 150 -14.46 24.78 -13.13
C THR A 150 -15.17 24.51 -14.46
N TYR A 151 -14.42 24.34 -15.54
CA TYR A 151 -14.91 24.29 -16.93
C TYR A 151 -14.29 23.10 -17.65
N GLY A 152 -15.11 22.30 -18.33
CA GLY A 152 -14.66 21.06 -18.96
C GLY A 152 -14.31 19.96 -17.96
N GLN A 153 -14.20 18.73 -18.46
CA GLN A 153 -13.85 17.55 -17.65
C GLN A 153 -12.42 17.66 -17.07
N ASP A 154 -11.57 18.49 -17.68
CA ASP A 154 -10.23 18.89 -17.19
C ASP A 154 -10.25 19.66 -15.85
N ALA A 155 -11.43 20.09 -15.40
CA ALA A 155 -11.65 20.55 -14.02
C ALA A 155 -11.49 19.43 -12.97
N CYS A 156 -11.76 18.17 -13.33
CA CYS A 156 -11.80 17.03 -12.42
C CYS A 156 -10.46 16.27 -12.47
N VAL A 157 -9.55 16.58 -11.54
CA VAL A 157 -8.21 15.98 -11.46
C VAL A 157 -8.27 14.64 -10.74
N VAL A 158 -7.71 13.59 -11.34
CA VAL A 158 -7.70 12.24 -10.76
C VAL A 158 -6.92 12.22 -9.45
N CYS A 159 -7.46 11.52 -8.44
CA CYS A 159 -6.78 11.24 -7.18
C CYS A 159 -5.58 10.29 -7.40
N GLY A 160 -4.62 10.28 -6.47
CA GLY A 160 -3.43 9.42 -6.58
C GLY A 160 -3.71 7.93 -6.35
N PRO A 161 -2.69 7.07 -6.46
CA PRO A 161 -2.82 5.64 -6.15
C PRO A 161 -3.33 5.43 -4.72
N GLY A 162 -4.06 4.33 -4.50
CA GLY A 162 -4.58 3.97 -3.16
C GLY A 162 -5.47 5.05 -2.52
N SER A 163 -6.15 5.88 -3.31
CA SER A 163 -6.97 6.99 -2.80
C SER A 163 -8.29 7.17 -3.56
N ILE A 164 -9.31 7.64 -2.84
CA ILE A 164 -10.66 7.89 -3.32
C ILE A 164 -11.06 9.35 -3.10
N SER A 165 -12.05 9.83 -3.85
CA SER A 165 -12.65 11.16 -3.68
C SER A 165 -13.73 11.14 -2.61
N ASN A 166 -13.84 12.21 -1.81
CA ASN A 166 -15.00 12.41 -0.95
C ASN A 166 -16.27 12.74 -1.77
N LYS A 167 -17.45 12.66 -1.13
CA LYS A 167 -18.78 12.87 -1.75
C LYS A 167 -18.98 14.24 -2.42
N GLU A 168 -18.12 15.20 -2.11
CA GLU A 168 -18.13 16.57 -2.65
C GLU A 168 -17.10 16.77 -3.77
N HIS A 169 -16.32 15.73 -4.12
CA HIS A 169 -15.14 15.80 -4.99
C HIS A 169 -14.23 16.99 -4.67
N SER A 170 -14.09 17.30 -3.37
CA SER A 170 -13.34 18.44 -2.84
C SER A 170 -11.97 18.02 -2.30
N ARG A 171 -11.80 16.74 -1.92
CA ARG A 171 -10.53 16.16 -1.42
C ARG A 171 -10.38 14.67 -1.78
N CYS A 172 -9.14 14.24 -1.97
CA CYS A 172 -8.75 12.83 -2.04
C CYS A 172 -8.30 12.33 -0.66
N TYR A 173 -8.58 11.07 -0.31
CA TYR A 173 -8.21 10.42 0.95
C TYR A 173 -8.12 8.89 0.79
N SER A 174 -7.54 8.17 1.76
CA SER A 174 -7.64 6.70 1.84
C SER A 174 -8.80 6.31 2.76
N ASP A 175 -9.59 5.32 2.37
CA ASP A 175 -10.69 4.74 3.14
C ASP A 175 -10.25 3.67 4.15
N CYS A 176 -8.95 3.53 4.38
CA CYS A 176 -8.30 2.46 5.14
C CYS A 176 -8.32 1.07 4.46
N SER A 177 -8.79 0.95 3.23
CA SER A 177 -8.49 -0.22 2.39
C SER A 177 -7.23 0.04 1.55
N PHE A 178 -6.48 -1.02 1.26
CA PHE A 178 -5.43 -0.99 0.24
C PHE A 178 -5.34 -2.36 -0.44
N THR A 179 -5.13 -2.36 -1.75
CA THR A 179 -4.96 -3.59 -2.55
C THR A 179 -3.73 -3.44 -3.43
N HIS A 180 -2.96 -4.51 -3.54
CA HIS A 180 -1.77 -4.57 -4.39
C HIS A 180 -1.69 -5.94 -5.07
N THR A 181 -1.46 -5.94 -6.37
CA THR A 181 -1.32 -7.15 -7.19
C THR A 181 0.13 -7.28 -7.64
N ASP A 182 0.82 -8.30 -7.14
CA ASP A 182 2.17 -8.66 -7.58
C ASP A 182 2.22 -10.14 -7.95
N ASN A 183 2.94 -10.49 -9.02
CA ASN A 183 3.14 -11.87 -9.48
C ASN A 183 1.87 -12.75 -9.48
N ASN A 184 0.74 -12.20 -9.96
CA ASN A 184 -0.62 -12.77 -9.94
C ASN A 184 -1.26 -13.01 -8.55
N ARG A 185 -0.59 -12.66 -7.45
CA ARG A 185 -1.15 -12.68 -6.09
C ARG A 185 -1.74 -11.32 -5.73
N THR A 186 -2.99 -11.30 -5.28
CA THR A 186 -3.69 -10.08 -4.82
C THR A 186 -3.61 -9.95 -3.30
N LEU A 187 -2.71 -9.10 -2.81
CA LEU A 187 -2.64 -8.73 -1.39
C LEU A 187 -3.71 -7.68 -1.07
N THR A 188 -4.56 -7.97 -0.07
CA THR A 188 -5.63 -7.08 0.38
C THR A 188 -5.44 -6.74 1.85
N PHE A 189 -5.29 -5.45 2.16
CA PHE A 189 -4.97 -4.93 3.48
C PHE A 189 -6.18 -4.20 4.08
N ASP A 190 -6.37 -4.35 5.40
CA ASP A 190 -7.47 -3.76 6.16
C ASP A 190 -6.91 -2.91 7.30
N LEU A 191 -6.60 -1.66 6.96
CA LEU A 191 -5.98 -0.68 7.85
C LEU A 191 -7.00 0.02 8.74
N SER A 192 -8.26 -0.43 8.77
CA SER A 192 -9.35 0.18 9.57
C SER A 192 -8.99 0.37 11.06
N PRO A 193 -8.24 -0.54 11.72
CA PRO A 193 -7.75 -0.33 13.09
C PRO A 193 -6.72 0.80 13.27
N LEU A 194 -6.19 1.38 12.18
CA LEU A 194 -5.28 2.53 12.13
C LEU A 194 -5.99 3.85 11.76
N SER A 195 -7.33 3.86 11.72
CA SER A 195 -8.13 5.06 11.44
C SER A 195 -8.12 6.09 12.57
N ASP A 196 -7.97 5.65 13.83
CA ASP A 196 -7.85 6.54 14.99
C ASP A 196 -6.56 7.37 14.94
N VAL A 197 -6.61 8.58 15.53
CA VAL A 197 -5.43 9.44 15.63
C VAL A 197 -4.41 8.81 16.58
N ALA A 198 -3.25 8.43 16.04
CA ALA A 198 -2.09 8.03 16.82
C ALA A 198 -1.28 9.25 17.25
N SER A 199 -0.54 9.13 18.35
CA SER A 199 0.38 10.18 18.81
C SER A 199 1.75 9.62 19.16
N LEU A 200 2.79 10.37 18.81
CA LEU A 200 4.19 10.04 19.05
C LEU A 200 4.88 11.23 19.74
N THR A 201 5.52 10.98 20.88
CA THR A 201 6.32 11.99 21.59
C THR A 201 7.80 11.71 21.39
N ILE A 202 8.52 12.69 20.85
CA ILE A 202 9.95 12.64 20.55
C ILE A 202 10.71 13.56 21.53
N GLY A 203 11.78 13.05 22.14
CA GLY A 203 12.67 13.82 23.00
C GLY A 203 13.18 13.02 24.20
N PRO A 204 13.73 13.70 25.24
CA PRO A 204 13.86 15.15 25.35
C PRO A 204 14.95 15.73 24.42
N SER A 205 14.74 16.96 23.98
CA SER A 205 15.76 17.82 23.38
C SER A 205 15.90 19.10 24.20
N PHE A 206 16.96 19.88 23.96
CA PHE A 206 17.28 21.08 24.75
C PHE A 206 17.54 22.29 23.85
N THR A 207 17.03 23.46 24.24
CA THR A 207 17.36 24.72 23.55
C THR A 207 18.81 25.13 23.85
N SER A 208 19.34 26.10 23.11
CA SER A 208 20.63 26.73 23.40
C SER A 208 20.69 27.42 24.78
N LYS A 209 19.55 27.60 25.46
CA LYS A 209 19.44 28.10 26.84
C LYS A 209 19.24 26.98 27.87
N GLY A 210 19.37 25.71 27.48
CA GLY A 210 19.18 24.54 28.34
C GLY A 210 17.71 24.23 28.67
N THR A 211 16.74 24.87 28.01
CA THR A 211 15.31 24.57 28.21
C THR A 211 14.98 23.24 27.57
N LYS A 212 14.52 22.27 28.36
CA LYS A 212 14.03 20.97 27.89
C LYS A 212 12.74 21.16 27.08
N TYR A 213 12.61 20.44 25.97
CA TYR A 213 11.39 20.34 25.19
C TYR A 213 11.23 18.93 24.60
N LEU A 214 10.02 18.63 24.14
CA LEU A 214 9.67 17.43 23.39
C LEU A 214 8.83 17.86 22.18
N HIS A 215 8.83 17.08 21.11
CA HIS A 215 7.88 17.25 20.01
C HIS A 215 6.78 16.20 20.13
N LEU A 216 5.53 16.64 20.18
CA LEU A 216 4.36 15.77 20.05
C LEU A 216 3.91 15.82 18.59
N PHE A 217 3.83 14.66 17.95
CA PHE A 217 3.20 14.48 16.65
C PHE A 217 1.85 13.80 16.84
N ASN A 218 0.80 14.36 16.26
CA ASN A 218 -0.50 13.69 16.11
C ASN A 218 -0.65 13.30 14.63
N ILE A 219 -1.03 12.05 14.37
CA ILE A 219 -1.06 11.43 13.04
C ILE A 219 -2.39 10.72 12.81
N SER A 220 -3.05 11.01 11.68
CA SER A 220 -4.23 10.31 11.20
C SER A 220 -3.98 9.76 9.78
N LEU A 221 -4.03 8.44 9.62
CA LEU A 221 -3.66 7.77 8.37
C LEU A 221 -4.76 7.89 7.29
N CYS A 222 -6.00 7.51 7.65
CA CYS A 222 -7.08 7.21 6.70
C CYS A 222 -8.48 7.33 7.35
N GLY A 223 -9.54 7.06 6.60
CA GLY A 223 -10.91 6.82 7.11
C GLY A 223 -11.81 8.04 7.28
N HIS A 224 -11.28 9.22 7.63
CA HIS A 224 -12.07 10.40 8.05
C HIS A 224 -12.77 11.20 6.92
N GLU A 225 -13.21 10.58 5.82
CA GLU A 225 -13.82 11.25 4.64
C GLU A 225 -12.99 12.44 4.07
N GLY A 226 -11.66 12.41 4.21
CA GLY A 226 -10.76 13.50 3.83
C GLY A 226 -10.76 14.70 4.78
N ARG A 227 -11.39 14.57 5.94
CA ARG A 227 -11.20 15.48 7.08
C ARG A 227 -9.83 15.22 7.71
N ARG A 228 -9.28 16.29 8.27
CA ARG A 228 -7.97 16.34 8.91
C ARG A 228 -8.16 16.09 10.40
N ALA A 229 -7.99 14.84 10.82
CA ALA A 229 -8.30 14.42 12.19
C ALA A 229 -7.16 14.70 13.19
N ALA A 230 -5.92 14.85 12.73
CA ALA A 230 -4.82 15.28 13.59
C ALA A 230 -4.92 16.78 13.88
N ILE A 231 -5.31 17.10 15.12
CA ILE A 231 -5.39 18.47 15.64
C ILE A 231 -4.22 18.70 16.60
N CYS A 232 -3.54 19.83 16.44
CA CYS A 232 -2.50 20.32 17.35
C CYS A 232 -2.89 21.69 17.89
N THR A 233 -2.70 21.93 19.19
CA THR A 233 -3.18 23.12 19.89
C THR A 233 -2.06 23.79 20.68
N ASP A 234 -1.90 25.11 20.51
CA ASP A 234 -1.04 25.91 21.36
C ASP A 234 -1.76 26.27 22.66
N ASN A 235 -1.05 26.13 23.79
CA ASN A 235 -1.53 26.43 25.14
C ASN A 235 -0.65 27.53 25.78
N VAL A 236 -0.17 28.46 24.95
CA VAL A 236 0.45 29.72 25.39
C VAL A 236 -0.65 30.75 25.49
N THR A 237 -0.96 31.22 26.69
CA THR A 237 -1.72 32.46 26.86
C THR A 237 -0.86 33.62 26.38
N ASP A 238 -1.24 34.26 25.28
CA ASP A 238 -0.46 35.35 24.69
C ASP A 238 -0.52 36.59 25.61
N VAL A 239 0.62 36.98 26.18
CA VAL A 239 0.72 38.07 27.17
C VAL A 239 0.96 39.41 26.46
N SER A 240 0.27 39.63 25.34
CA SER A 240 0.43 40.77 24.43
C SER A 240 -0.81 41.68 24.33
N SER A 241 -1.88 41.39 25.05
CA SER A 241 -3.05 42.28 25.18
C SER A 241 -3.49 42.44 26.64
N LYS A 242 -2.74 43.24 27.42
CA LYS A 242 -3.38 44.06 28.44
C LYS A 242 -3.98 45.26 27.72
N ASP A 243 -5.28 45.22 27.46
CA ASP A 243 -6.24 46.27 27.85
C ASP A 243 -7.68 45.81 27.54
N ASP A 244 -8.63 46.35 28.31
CA ASP A 244 -10.08 46.42 28.08
C ASP A 244 -10.89 45.18 27.63
N GLN A 245 -11.16 44.32 28.63
CA GLN A 245 -12.55 44.02 29.07
C GLN A 245 -13.65 43.93 27.98
N SER A 246 -13.66 42.82 27.23
CA SER A 246 -14.86 42.33 26.53
C SER A 246 -14.84 40.81 26.42
N ASP A 247 -16.02 40.18 26.43
CA ASP A 247 -16.20 38.71 26.39
C ASP A 247 -15.86 38.12 25.01
N SER A 248 -14.57 38.14 24.66
CA SER A 248 -14.00 37.48 23.48
C SER A 248 -13.44 36.12 23.87
N ALA A 249 -13.78 35.09 23.08
CA ALA A 249 -13.33 33.72 23.33
C ALA A 249 -11.79 33.63 23.25
N GLN A 250 -11.19 32.78 24.10
CA GLN A 250 -9.75 32.53 24.04
C GLN A 250 -9.34 32.06 22.64
N PHE A 251 -8.48 32.83 21.98
CA PHE A 251 -7.90 32.48 20.67
C PHE A 251 -6.88 31.34 20.82
N VAL A 252 -7.39 30.12 21.01
CA VAL A 252 -6.58 28.89 20.99
C VAL A 252 -6.15 28.63 19.56
N ASN A 253 -4.94 29.08 19.23
CA ASN A 253 -4.29 28.76 17.96
C ASN A 253 -4.18 27.24 17.82
N SER A 254 -4.94 26.69 16.88
CA SER A 254 -5.06 25.27 16.62
C SER A 254 -4.94 25.00 15.13
N VAL A 255 -4.37 23.83 14.79
CA VAL A 255 -4.03 23.46 13.41
C VAL A 255 -4.59 22.08 13.11
N ASP A 256 -5.46 21.99 12.11
CA ASP A 256 -5.97 20.75 11.52
C ASP A 256 -5.06 20.27 10.39
N SER A 257 -4.66 18.99 10.43
CA SER A 257 -3.94 18.35 9.31
C SER A 257 -4.11 16.81 9.34
N PHE A 258 -3.43 16.08 8.45
CA PHE A 258 -3.26 14.63 8.59
C PHE A 258 -2.09 14.27 9.54
N ILE A 259 -1.09 15.15 9.64
CA ILE A 259 0.08 15.04 10.52
C ILE A 259 0.42 16.45 10.99
N CYS A 260 0.30 16.71 12.29
CA CYS A 260 0.74 17.95 12.90
C CYS A 260 1.77 17.70 13.99
N GLN A 261 2.55 18.74 14.30
CA GLN A 261 3.58 18.76 15.32
C GLN A 261 3.35 19.94 16.27
N SER A 262 3.46 19.71 17.58
CA SER A 262 3.55 20.76 18.62
C SER A 262 4.85 20.59 19.43
N THR A 263 5.43 21.70 19.88
CA THR A 263 6.56 21.69 20.81
C THR A 263 6.06 21.82 22.25
N ILE A 264 6.23 20.76 23.04
CA ILE A 264 5.86 20.70 24.45
C ILE A 264 7.06 21.04 25.33
N ILE A 265 6.92 22.08 26.15
CA ILE A 265 7.83 22.39 27.25
C ILE A 265 7.24 21.79 28.54
N PRO A 266 7.90 20.82 29.20
CA PRO A 266 7.36 20.15 30.38
C PRO A 266 7.39 21.07 31.62
N ALA A 267 6.56 20.73 32.61
CA ALA A 267 6.54 21.39 33.91
C ALA A 267 7.74 21.00 34.80
N ASP A 268 8.96 21.28 34.33
CA ASP A 268 10.15 21.18 35.17
C ASP A 268 10.04 22.27 36.27
N GLY A 269 9.90 21.84 37.53
CA GLY A 269 9.38 22.61 38.67
C GLY A 269 10.21 23.81 39.18
N ARG A 270 11.07 24.39 38.34
CA ARG A 270 11.77 25.66 38.57
C ARG A 270 11.26 26.81 37.68
N GLY A 271 10.33 26.55 36.75
CA GLY A 271 9.83 27.55 35.80
C GLY A 271 8.31 27.52 35.62
N PHE A 272 7.77 26.46 35.01
CA PHE A 272 6.36 26.38 34.62
C PHE A 272 5.54 25.51 35.56
N ARG A 273 4.31 25.95 35.89
CA ARG A 273 3.36 25.21 36.76
C ARG A 273 2.60 24.09 36.04
N MET A 274 2.52 24.16 34.71
CA MET A 274 1.90 23.17 33.83
C MET A 274 2.76 23.03 32.57
N ALA A 275 2.61 21.92 31.85
CA ALA A 275 3.27 21.76 30.55
C ALA A 275 2.65 22.71 29.51
N ILE A 276 3.49 23.37 28.71
CA ILE A 276 3.07 24.32 27.69
C ILE A 276 3.24 23.68 26.32
N SER A 277 2.15 23.64 25.55
CA SER A 277 2.21 23.35 24.11
C SER A 277 2.37 24.66 23.35
N SER A 278 3.24 24.69 22.34
CA SER A 278 3.53 25.87 21.53
C SER A 278 4.02 25.47 20.14
N GLN A 279 3.98 26.39 19.18
CA GLN A 279 4.50 26.17 17.83
C GLN A 279 3.82 24.99 17.12
N SER A 280 2.49 24.93 17.17
CA SER A 280 1.71 23.95 16.43
C SER A 280 1.80 24.20 14.91
N ILE A 281 2.24 23.21 14.14
CA ILE A 281 2.45 23.31 12.68
C ILE A 281 1.89 22.06 11.97
N GLY A 282 1.26 22.26 10.82
CA GLY A 282 0.85 21.17 9.91
C GLY A 282 2.03 20.69 9.04
N LEU A 283 2.19 19.37 8.93
CA LEU A 283 3.22 18.72 8.09
C LEU A 283 2.60 17.98 6.89
N ALA A 284 1.28 17.80 6.90
CA ALA A 284 0.51 17.07 5.90
C ALA A 284 -0.90 17.66 5.74
N ASP A 285 -1.06 18.64 4.85
CA ASP A 285 -2.33 19.34 4.62
C ASP A 285 -3.23 18.63 3.60
N THR A 286 -2.60 17.86 2.71
CA THR A 286 -3.17 17.20 1.54
C THR A 286 -2.56 15.81 1.40
N PHE A 287 -3.40 14.79 1.23
CA PHE A 287 -2.97 13.44 0.86
C PHE A 287 -2.66 13.36 -0.64
N ILE A 288 -1.53 12.76 -1.01
CA ILE A 288 -1.13 12.55 -2.40
C ILE A 288 -1.61 11.18 -2.89
N GLY A 289 -1.45 10.14 -2.07
CA GLY A 289 -1.82 8.76 -2.38
C GLY A 289 -1.05 7.75 -1.51
N ALA A 290 -1.44 6.49 -1.60
CA ALA A 290 -0.76 5.34 -1.02
C ALA A 290 -0.30 4.37 -2.12
N THR A 291 0.95 3.91 -2.05
CA THR A 291 1.49 2.90 -2.98
C THR A 291 2.64 2.14 -2.31
N VAL A 292 3.04 0.99 -2.87
CA VAL A 292 4.27 0.29 -2.49
C VAL A 292 5.52 0.98 -3.06
N ASP A 293 5.37 1.83 -4.09
CA ASP A 293 6.49 2.56 -4.70
C ASP A 293 7.21 3.44 -3.66
N THR A 294 8.53 3.56 -3.81
CA THR A 294 9.36 4.41 -2.94
C THR A 294 9.30 5.89 -3.30
N VAL A 295 8.78 6.27 -4.48
CA VAL A 295 8.73 7.65 -4.95
C VAL A 295 7.36 7.98 -5.57
N LEU A 296 6.70 9.03 -5.06
CA LEU A 296 5.44 9.54 -5.59
C LEU A 296 5.44 11.07 -5.64
N ASN A 297 5.11 11.64 -6.81
CA ASN A 297 4.96 13.10 -7.01
C ASN A 297 6.16 13.94 -6.48
N GLY A 298 7.38 13.43 -6.68
CA GLY A 298 8.63 14.06 -6.22
C GLY A 298 8.97 13.88 -4.74
N VAL A 299 8.15 13.18 -3.95
CA VAL A 299 8.47 12.77 -2.58
C VAL A 299 9.06 11.36 -2.60
N ASN A 300 10.12 11.12 -1.82
CA ASN A 300 10.77 9.81 -1.67
C ASN A 300 10.59 9.29 -0.23
N ALA A 301 10.15 8.04 -0.07
CA ALA A 301 9.94 7.37 1.21
C ALA A 301 11.24 7.05 1.97
N LYS A 302 12.35 6.83 1.25
CA LYS A 302 13.68 6.44 1.77
C LYS A 302 13.60 5.24 2.75
N PRO A 303 13.24 4.03 2.28
CA PRO A 303 13.11 2.85 3.15
C PRO A 303 14.38 2.54 3.96
N ASP A 304 15.56 2.86 3.40
CA ASP A 304 16.90 2.73 4.00
C ASP A 304 17.09 3.49 5.34
N LEU A 305 16.15 4.38 5.71
CA LEU A 305 16.12 5.07 7.00
C LEU A 305 15.58 4.19 8.14
N PHE A 306 14.99 3.04 7.82
CA PHE A 306 14.40 2.08 8.74
C PHE A 306 15.09 0.71 8.64
N PRO A 307 14.88 -0.20 9.60
CA PRO A 307 15.35 -1.58 9.46
C PRO A 307 14.84 -2.20 8.15
N GLU A 308 15.66 -3.03 7.50
CA GLU A 308 15.30 -3.71 6.26
C GLU A 308 14.09 -4.64 6.48
N ASN A 309 13.15 -4.67 5.53
CA ASN A 309 11.99 -5.54 5.60
C ASN A 309 12.35 -6.94 5.08
N SER A 310 12.57 -7.89 5.99
CA SER A 310 12.96 -9.27 5.70
C SER A 310 11.78 -10.22 5.45
N LYS A 311 10.58 -9.70 5.18
CA LYS A 311 9.33 -10.45 4.96
C LYS A 311 8.87 -10.29 3.52
N ASP A 312 8.21 -11.31 2.97
CA ASP A 312 7.65 -11.32 1.61
C ASP A 312 6.38 -10.45 1.44
N ILE A 313 6.29 -9.32 2.17
CA ILE A 313 5.17 -8.37 2.13
C ILE A 313 5.74 -6.96 1.95
N PRO A 314 5.34 -6.21 0.91
CA PRO A 314 5.81 -4.86 0.70
C PRO A 314 5.29 -3.90 1.77
N ASP A 315 6.09 -2.89 2.11
CA ASP A 315 5.63 -1.76 2.91
C ASP A 315 4.69 -0.86 2.08
N ILE A 316 3.68 -0.27 2.71
CA ILE A 316 2.74 0.65 2.06
C ILE A 316 3.12 2.09 2.43
N ASN A 317 3.56 2.88 1.46
CA ASN A 317 3.97 4.27 1.65
C ASN A 317 2.79 5.22 1.41
N PHE A 318 2.35 5.90 2.47
CA PHE A 318 1.35 6.97 2.43
C PHE A 318 2.04 8.32 2.31
N PHE A 319 1.82 9.01 1.20
CA PHE A 319 2.48 10.28 0.87
C PHE A 319 1.55 11.47 1.11
N TYR A 320 2.06 12.50 1.79
CA TYR A 320 1.35 13.75 2.08
C TYR A 320 2.22 14.98 1.80
N ARG A 321 1.57 16.13 1.57
CA ARG A 321 2.24 17.43 1.39
C ARG A 321 1.52 18.55 2.13
N SER A 322 2.30 19.46 2.70
CA SER A 322 1.86 20.80 3.11
C SER A 322 2.43 21.82 2.13
N MET A 323 1.55 22.63 1.53
CA MET A 323 1.96 23.68 0.57
C MET A 323 2.40 24.98 1.27
N GLN A 324 2.58 24.96 2.60
CA GLN A 324 3.09 26.09 3.37
C GLN A 324 4.61 26.17 3.22
N ALA A 325 5.05 27.02 2.30
CA ALA A 325 6.46 27.40 2.18
C ALA A 325 6.99 27.99 3.51
N THR A 326 8.29 27.79 3.74
CA THR A 326 9.03 28.33 4.90
C THR A 326 10.44 28.76 4.45
N ALA A 327 11.14 29.56 5.24
CA ALA A 327 12.49 30.03 4.93
C ALA A 327 13.53 28.91 4.65
N SER A 328 13.27 27.66 5.05
CA SER A 328 14.11 26.50 4.75
C SER A 328 13.54 25.56 3.67
N CYS A 329 12.25 25.67 3.36
CA CYS A 329 11.53 24.75 2.46
C CYS A 329 10.60 25.56 1.54
N ASP A 330 11.10 25.92 0.35
CA ASP A 330 10.43 26.77 -0.63
C ASP A 330 9.18 26.11 -1.25
N GLN A 331 9.25 24.81 -1.52
CA GLN A 331 8.14 24.00 -2.03
C GLN A 331 7.16 23.54 -0.93
N GLY A 332 7.35 24.01 0.31
CA GLY A 332 6.64 23.53 1.50
C GLY A 332 7.22 22.23 2.06
N ARG A 333 6.42 21.50 2.84
CA ARG A 333 6.85 20.27 3.54
C ARG A 333 6.19 19.04 2.96
N SER A 334 6.86 17.90 3.02
CA SER A 334 6.30 16.60 2.65
C SER A 334 6.45 15.62 3.80
N SER A 335 5.50 14.70 3.95
CA SER A 335 5.53 13.67 4.99
C SER A 335 5.22 12.31 4.37
N VAL A 336 5.93 11.27 4.79
CA VAL A 336 5.69 9.88 4.40
C VAL A 336 5.49 9.03 5.64
N ILE A 337 4.41 8.24 5.65
CA ILE A 337 4.20 7.17 6.61
C ILE A 337 4.39 5.84 5.87
N THR A 338 5.43 5.11 6.24
CA THR A 338 5.68 3.74 5.79
C THR A 338 4.95 2.79 6.74
N VAL A 339 3.95 2.07 6.23
CA VAL A 339 3.09 1.16 7.00
C VAL A 339 3.55 -0.28 6.75
N ARG A 340 3.94 -1.00 7.81
CA ARG A 340 4.65 -2.30 7.71
C ARG A 340 3.95 -3.42 8.46
N CYS A 341 3.80 -4.58 7.81
CA CYS A 341 3.27 -5.79 8.44
C CYS A 341 4.18 -6.28 9.57
N ASN A 342 3.65 -6.26 10.80
CA ASN A 342 4.27 -6.96 11.92
C ASN A 342 3.22 -7.65 12.81
N PRO A 343 3.01 -8.98 12.66
CA PRO A 343 1.96 -9.71 13.38
C PRO A 343 2.21 -9.84 14.89
N GLU A 344 3.40 -9.48 15.37
CA GLU A 344 3.73 -9.43 16.81
C GLU A 344 3.28 -8.11 17.48
N LYS A 345 2.96 -7.07 16.70
CA LYS A 345 2.46 -5.78 17.22
C LYS A 345 0.95 -5.82 17.45
N SER A 346 0.41 -4.82 18.15
CA SER A 346 -1.04 -4.66 18.31
C SER A 346 -1.74 -4.34 16.98
N GLU A 347 -3.07 -4.44 16.93
CA GLU A 347 -3.85 -3.99 15.75
C GLU A 347 -3.69 -2.48 15.48
N ARG A 348 -3.54 -1.66 16.52
CA ARG A 348 -3.21 -0.22 16.42
C ARG A 348 -1.74 0.03 16.06
N GLY A 349 -0.91 -1.01 16.10
CA GLY A 349 0.51 -0.95 15.82
C GLY A 349 1.33 -0.18 16.86
N GLU A 350 2.51 0.26 16.42
CA GLU A 350 3.42 1.16 17.09
C GLU A 350 4.04 2.11 16.05
N LEU A 351 4.22 3.38 16.40
CA LEU A 351 4.67 4.44 15.51
C LEU A 351 6.08 4.91 15.90
N SER A 352 6.98 5.05 14.94
CA SER A 352 8.41 5.30 15.15
C SER A 352 9.01 6.23 14.08
N VAL A 353 10.24 6.69 14.32
CA VAL A 353 11.02 7.55 13.42
C VAL A 353 12.43 6.97 13.16
N PRO A 354 13.11 7.37 12.08
CA PRO A 354 14.47 6.91 11.78
C PRO A 354 15.46 7.13 12.94
N SER A 355 16.26 6.11 13.25
CA SER A 355 17.32 6.21 14.26
C SER A 355 18.43 7.19 13.86
N SER A 356 18.66 7.37 12.56
CA SER A 356 19.57 8.36 11.97
C SER A 356 19.06 9.80 12.05
N CYS A 357 17.74 9.99 12.13
CA CYS A 357 17.08 11.30 12.07
C CYS A 357 16.01 11.40 13.18
N PRO A 358 16.43 11.47 14.46
CA PRO A 358 15.54 11.30 15.61
C PRO A 358 14.46 12.38 15.75
N ALA A 359 14.54 13.49 15.02
CA ALA A 359 13.49 14.51 14.93
C ALA A 359 12.33 14.13 13.97
N GLY A 360 12.37 12.94 13.35
CA GLY A 360 11.45 12.53 12.29
C GLY A 360 11.81 13.09 10.91
N THR A 361 12.82 13.95 10.80
CA THR A 361 13.29 14.54 9.54
C THR A 361 14.82 14.70 9.56
N CYS A 362 15.44 14.56 8.39
CA CYS A 362 16.89 14.71 8.19
C CYS A 362 17.27 16.06 7.56
N ASP A 363 16.33 16.71 6.87
CA ASP A 363 16.51 17.91 6.05
C ASP A 363 15.64 19.11 6.53
N GLY A 364 14.70 18.88 7.46
CA GLY A 364 13.75 19.88 7.96
C GLY A 364 12.49 20.04 7.10
N CYS A 365 12.41 19.37 5.96
CA CYS A 365 11.36 19.53 4.95
C CYS A 365 10.60 18.24 4.63
N THR A 366 11.29 17.09 4.71
CA THR A 366 10.76 15.74 4.48
C THR A 366 10.70 15.00 5.82
N PHE A 367 9.50 14.62 6.26
CA PHE A 367 9.29 13.83 7.47
C PHE A 367 9.02 12.36 7.13
N HIS A 368 9.63 11.46 7.88
CA HIS A 368 9.56 10.01 7.67
C HIS A 368 9.12 9.31 8.96
N PHE A 369 8.06 8.51 8.89
CA PHE A 369 7.53 7.73 10.01
C PHE A 369 7.34 6.27 9.60
N LEU A 370 7.64 5.33 10.50
CA LEU A 370 7.35 3.90 10.33
C LEU A 370 6.26 3.49 11.31
N TRP A 371 5.17 2.93 10.80
CA TRP A 371 4.05 2.42 11.58
C TRP A 371 3.97 0.89 11.39
N GLU A 372 4.47 0.13 12.38
CA GLU A 372 4.40 -1.33 12.37
C GLU A 372 3.08 -1.80 12.98
N SER A 373 2.32 -2.68 12.32
CA SER A 373 1.05 -3.19 12.85
C SER A 373 0.73 -4.62 12.38
N ALA A 374 -0.02 -5.36 13.19
CA ALA A 374 -0.65 -6.61 12.76
C ALA A 374 -1.80 -6.38 11.76
N SER A 375 -2.37 -5.17 11.70
CA SER A 375 -3.37 -4.77 10.69
C SER A 375 -2.76 -4.27 9.38
N ALA A 376 -1.45 -3.99 9.38
CA ALA A 376 -0.67 -3.72 8.17
C ALA A 376 -0.24 -5.00 7.42
N CYS A 377 -0.67 -6.17 7.89
CA CYS A 377 -0.53 -7.44 7.19
C CYS A 377 -1.75 -7.68 6.26
N PRO A 378 -1.57 -8.43 5.16
CA PRO A 378 -2.67 -8.77 4.27
C PRO A 378 -3.63 -9.77 4.93
N ARG A 379 -4.87 -9.79 4.44
CA ARG A 379 -5.86 -10.81 4.77
C ARG A 379 -5.41 -12.18 4.24
N CYS A 380 -5.50 -13.21 5.09
CA CYS A 380 -5.10 -14.57 4.72
C CYS A 380 -5.92 -15.10 3.53
N THR A 381 -5.23 -15.70 2.56
CA THR A 381 -5.80 -16.44 1.42
C THR A 381 -5.65 -17.95 1.61
N GLU A 382 -6.13 -18.75 0.65
CA GLU A 382 -5.93 -20.21 0.67
C GLU A 382 -4.46 -20.59 0.42
N ASP A 383 -3.67 -19.71 -0.20
CA ASP A 383 -2.22 -19.89 -0.41
C ASP A 383 -1.39 -19.78 0.89
N ASP A 384 -1.97 -19.21 1.96
CA ASP A 384 -1.29 -18.98 3.24
C ASP A 384 -1.29 -20.20 4.18
N TYR A 385 -2.00 -21.28 3.82
CA TYR A 385 -1.99 -22.54 4.56
C TYR A 385 -1.74 -23.74 3.65
N HIS A 386 -1.22 -24.82 4.23
CA HIS A 386 -1.05 -26.11 3.55
C HIS A 386 -1.78 -27.22 4.31
N GLN A 387 -2.03 -28.33 3.63
CA GLN A 387 -2.58 -29.53 4.25
C GLN A 387 -1.45 -30.48 4.69
N ILE A 388 -1.62 -31.08 5.86
CA ILE A 388 -0.76 -32.13 6.41
C ILE A 388 -1.60 -33.40 6.53
N GLU A 389 -1.20 -34.42 5.79
CA GLU A 389 -1.82 -35.74 5.84
C GLU A 389 -1.31 -36.53 7.06
N GLY A 390 -2.23 -36.97 7.92
CA GLY A 390 -1.92 -37.82 9.06
C GLY A 390 -1.62 -39.27 8.66
N ALA A 391 -1.08 -40.05 9.61
CA ALA A 391 -0.86 -41.48 9.42
C ALA A 391 -2.19 -42.27 9.44
N CYS A 392 -2.40 -43.13 8.46
CA CYS A 392 -3.56 -44.02 8.37
C CYS A 392 -3.68 -44.95 9.60
N LYS A 393 -4.75 -44.78 10.40
CA LYS A 393 -5.01 -45.54 11.64
C LYS A 393 -6.42 -46.14 11.60
N GLY A 394 -6.53 -47.45 11.80
CA GLY A 394 -7.83 -48.14 11.80
C GLY A 394 -8.61 -48.08 10.48
N GLY A 395 -7.97 -47.73 9.37
CA GLY A 395 -8.61 -47.49 8.07
C GLY A 395 -9.06 -46.06 7.83
N ILE A 396 -8.75 -45.12 8.73
CA ILE A 396 -9.05 -43.69 8.63
C ILE A 396 -7.76 -42.88 8.62
N GLN A 397 -7.67 -41.92 7.70
CA GLN A 397 -6.62 -40.92 7.59
C GLN A 397 -7.23 -39.56 7.95
N GLU A 398 -6.64 -38.85 8.91
CA GLU A 398 -7.05 -37.47 9.25
C GLU A 398 -6.18 -36.48 8.47
N THR A 399 -6.79 -35.49 7.84
CA THR A 399 -6.08 -34.38 7.18
C THR A 399 -6.27 -33.11 8.00
N LEU A 400 -5.15 -32.46 8.32
CA LEU A 400 -5.06 -31.24 9.11
C LEU A 400 -4.64 -30.08 8.19
N TYR A 401 -5.10 -28.87 8.49
CA TYR A 401 -4.67 -27.66 7.78
C TYR A 401 -3.86 -26.78 8.73
N VAL A 402 -2.70 -26.29 8.27
CA VAL A 402 -1.74 -25.54 9.09
C VAL A 402 -1.25 -24.33 8.29
N TRP A 403 -1.14 -23.17 8.96
CA TRP A 403 -0.59 -21.96 8.36
C TRP A 403 0.87 -22.16 7.94
N ASN A 404 1.29 -21.50 6.87
CA ASN A 404 2.70 -21.44 6.50
C ASN A 404 3.49 -20.66 7.57
N GLU A 405 4.70 -21.11 7.88
CA GLU A 405 5.60 -20.44 8.85
C GLU A 405 6.67 -19.62 8.10
N PRO A 406 6.92 -18.36 8.47
CA PRO A 406 6.21 -17.57 9.48
C PRO A 406 4.80 -17.14 9.01
N LYS A 407 3.83 -17.11 9.93
CA LYS A 407 2.49 -16.62 9.60
C LYS A 407 2.50 -15.10 9.46
N LEU A 408 2.37 -14.62 8.22
CA LEU A 408 2.46 -13.20 7.88
C LEU A 408 1.12 -12.54 7.47
N CYS A 409 -0.01 -13.23 7.66
CA CYS A 409 -1.35 -12.73 7.32
C CYS A 409 -2.27 -12.60 8.55
N THR A 410 -3.22 -11.66 8.53
CA THR A 410 -4.19 -11.46 9.63
C THR A 410 -5.62 -11.27 9.10
N LYS A 411 -6.61 -11.88 9.78
CA LYS A 411 -8.01 -11.98 9.29
C LYS A 411 -8.06 -12.64 7.89
N GLY A 412 -9.15 -12.52 7.14
CA GLY A 412 -9.35 -13.26 5.88
C GLY A 412 -9.93 -14.65 6.12
N VAL A 413 -9.44 -15.68 5.42
CA VAL A 413 -9.95 -17.05 5.56
C VAL A 413 -9.61 -17.65 6.93
N SER A 414 -10.49 -18.52 7.44
CA SER A 414 -10.20 -19.39 8.59
C SER A 414 -9.62 -20.73 8.12
N LEU A 415 -8.73 -21.35 8.89
CA LEU A 415 -8.28 -22.72 8.62
C LEU A 415 -9.50 -23.65 8.45
N PRO A 416 -9.56 -24.46 7.38
CA PRO A 416 -10.63 -25.43 7.22
C PRO A 416 -10.69 -26.43 8.39
N PRO A 417 -11.87 -26.96 8.73
CA PRO A 417 -11.98 -28.00 9.74
C PRO A 417 -11.23 -29.26 9.29
N ARG A 418 -10.63 -29.98 10.26
CA ARG A 418 -10.05 -31.30 10.04
C ARG A 418 -11.02 -32.21 9.28
N SER A 419 -10.54 -32.83 8.21
CA SER A 419 -11.29 -33.80 7.41
C SER A 419 -10.75 -35.21 7.66
N SER A 420 -11.52 -36.22 7.32
CA SER A 420 -11.08 -37.62 7.41
C SER A 420 -11.52 -38.43 6.21
N ALA A 421 -10.62 -39.29 5.73
CA ALA A 421 -10.77 -40.09 4.52
C ALA A 421 -10.47 -41.58 4.80
N PRO A 422 -11.09 -42.52 4.07
CA PRO A 422 -10.76 -43.94 4.16
C PRO A 422 -9.38 -44.22 3.52
N CYS A 423 -8.58 -45.07 4.16
CA CYS A 423 -7.20 -45.37 3.76
C CYS A 423 -6.80 -46.84 4.03
N GLU A 424 -5.77 -47.36 3.36
CA GLU A 424 -5.19 -48.67 3.66
C GLU A 424 -3.76 -48.55 4.21
N ALA A 425 -3.59 -48.79 5.52
CA ALA A 425 -2.32 -48.61 6.23
C ALA A 425 -1.20 -49.62 5.84
N ILE A 426 -1.53 -50.69 5.11
CA ILE A 426 -0.58 -51.72 4.68
C ILE A 426 -0.96 -52.11 3.25
N ALA A 427 -0.15 -51.69 2.27
CA ALA A 427 -0.34 -52.04 0.87
C ALA A 427 -0.51 -53.57 0.70
N LEU A 428 -1.54 -53.97 -0.07
CA LEU A 428 -1.96 -55.36 -0.24
C LEU A 428 -0.80 -56.30 -0.68
N TRP A 429 0.09 -55.80 -1.54
CA TRP A 429 1.33 -56.45 -1.96
C TRP A 429 2.26 -56.88 -0.82
N LEU A 430 2.32 -56.10 0.26
CA LEU A 430 3.18 -56.36 1.41
C LEU A 430 2.63 -57.51 2.26
N LYS A 431 1.31 -57.61 2.40
CA LYS A 431 0.61 -58.76 3.01
C LYS A 431 0.87 -60.04 2.21
N VAL A 432 0.74 -59.96 0.88
CA VAL A 432 1.01 -61.08 -0.05
C VAL A 432 2.48 -61.50 -0.01
N GLY A 433 3.42 -60.55 0.02
CA GLY A 433 4.86 -60.83 0.10
C GLY A 433 5.26 -61.55 1.38
N VAL A 434 4.76 -61.12 2.55
CA VAL A 434 5.03 -61.80 3.83
C VAL A 434 4.39 -63.19 3.87
N GLY A 435 3.14 -63.34 3.41
CA GLY A 435 2.47 -64.63 3.34
C GLY A 435 3.17 -65.64 2.41
N GLY A 436 3.57 -65.19 1.21
CA GLY A 436 4.33 -66.00 0.26
C GLY A 436 5.71 -66.40 0.79
N GLY A 437 6.43 -65.46 1.42
CA GLY A 437 7.73 -65.74 2.04
C GLY A 437 7.65 -66.78 3.15
N ALA A 438 6.65 -66.67 4.04
CA ALA A 438 6.40 -67.64 5.09
C ALA A 438 6.05 -69.03 4.53
N PHE A 439 5.21 -69.11 3.50
CA PHE A 439 4.84 -70.36 2.84
C PHE A 439 6.05 -71.06 2.19
N VAL A 440 6.92 -70.31 1.49
CA VAL A 440 8.16 -70.86 0.90
C VAL A 440 9.13 -71.34 1.98
N ALA A 441 9.27 -70.62 3.10
CA ALA A 441 10.10 -71.07 4.22
C ALA A 441 9.62 -72.39 4.83
N VAL A 442 8.30 -72.54 5.05
CA VAL A 442 7.70 -73.80 5.53
C VAL A 442 7.90 -74.94 4.53
N LEU A 443 7.76 -74.68 3.22
CA LEU A 443 8.05 -75.68 2.19
C LEU A 443 9.52 -76.13 2.21
N LEU A 444 10.48 -75.21 2.32
CA LEU A 444 11.91 -75.56 2.40
C LEU A 444 12.25 -76.36 3.68
N ILE A 445 11.62 -76.05 4.81
CA ILE A 445 11.76 -76.84 6.05
C ILE A 445 11.16 -78.25 5.87
N SER A 446 9.98 -78.37 5.25
CA SER A 446 9.37 -79.68 5.01
C SER A 446 10.19 -80.54 4.02
N LEU A 447 10.76 -79.95 2.97
CA LEU A 447 11.64 -80.60 2.01
C LEU A 447 12.96 -81.04 2.66
N THR A 448 13.61 -80.19 3.45
CA THR A 448 14.85 -80.58 4.15
C THR A 448 14.61 -81.70 5.17
N CYS A 449 13.51 -81.65 5.94
CA CYS A 449 13.10 -82.78 6.79
C CYS A 449 12.80 -84.06 5.99
N TYR A 450 12.15 -83.96 4.83
CA TYR A 450 11.91 -85.10 3.94
C TYR A 450 13.23 -85.71 3.42
N PHE A 451 14.17 -84.89 2.94
CA PHE A 451 15.47 -85.36 2.49
C PHE A 451 16.30 -85.96 3.62
N TRP A 452 16.28 -85.38 4.82
CA TRP A 452 16.98 -85.93 6.00
C TRP A 452 16.44 -87.31 6.39
N LYS A 453 15.11 -87.47 6.40
CA LYS A 453 14.43 -88.76 6.64
C LYS A 453 14.73 -89.78 5.52
N LYS A 454 14.89 -89.33 4.27
CA LYS A 454 15.28 -90.17 3.13
C LYS A 454 16.75 -90.59 3.20
N ASN A 455 17.65 -89.72 3.66
CA ASN A 455 19.09 -90.00 3.73
C ASN A 455 19.44 -91.01 4.83
N LYS A 456 18.81 -90.93 6.01
CA LYS A 456 18.94 -91.99 7.05
C LYS A 456 18.48 -93.38 6.58
N ARG A 457 17.62 -93.47 5.55
CA ARG A 457 17.21 -94.74 4.92
C ARG A 457 18.29 -95.33 3.99
N LEU A 458 19.31 -94.54 3.62
CA LEU A 458 20.46 -94.98 2.81
C LEU A 458 21.63 -95.43 3.70
N GLU A 459 21.94 -94.72 4.80
CA GLU A 459 23.01 -95.12 5.74
C GLU A 459 22.83 -96.55 6.25
N TYR A 460 21.59 -96.96 6.57
CA TYR A 460 21.23 -98.31 7.01
C TYR A 460 21.53 -99.42 5.97
N LYS A 461 21.83 -99.06 4.71
CA LYS A 461 22.25 -100.02 3.67
C LYS A 461 23.77 -100.08 3.44
N TYR A 462 24.51 -99.03 3.77
CA TYR A 462 25.97 -98.99 3.56
C TYR A 462 26.78 -99.53 4.73
N SER A 463 26.25 -99.49 5.96
CA SER A 463 26.94 -100.05 7.14
C SER A 463 27.15 -101.57 7.09
N ARG A 464 26.40 -102.31 6.26
CA ARG A 464 26.44 -103.78 6.20
C ARG A 464 27.45 -104.37 5.20
N LEU A 465 28.35 -103.55 4.64
CA LEU A 465 29.37 -103.96 3.66
C LEU A 465 30.81 -103.64 4.08
N VAL A 466 31.01 -102.88 5.16
CA VAL A 466 32.35 -102.43 5.64
C VAL A 466 32.94 -103.39 6.70
N MET A 467 32.19 -104.41 7.13
CA MET A 467 32.55 -105.28 8.26
C MET A 467 33.14 -106.64 7.86
N SER A 468 33.50 -106.84 6.59
CA SER A 468 33.98 -108.13 6.06
C SER A 468 35.25 -108.04 5.19
N ALA A 469 36.00 -106.94 5.27
CA ALA A 469 37.07 -106.61 4.32
C ALA A 469 38.37 -106.12 4.99
N ASN A 470 38.72 -106.66 6.16
CA ASN A 470 40.03 -106.37 6.77
C ASN A 470 40.53 -107.52 7.68
N LYS A 471 41.20 -108.51 7.08
CA LYS A 471 42.08 -109.45 7.79
C LYS A 471 43.12 -110.02 6.82
N GLU A 472 44.30 -110.29 7.36
CA GLU A 472 45.42 -111.06 6.78
C GLU A 472 46.30 -110.26 5.78
N CYS A 473 47.50 -109.93 6.27
CA CYS A 473 48.62 -109.39 5.50
C CYS A 473 49.56 -110.54 5.13
N GLU A 474 50.28 -110.44 4.01
CA GLU A 474 51.70 -110.84 3.94
C GLU A 474 52.41 -110.19 2.73
N LEU A 475 53.75 -110.23 2.74
CA LEU A 475 54.73 -109.59 1.83
C LEU A 475 55.68 -110.69 1.25
N PRO A 476 56.72 -110.45 0.41
CA PRO A 476 57.30 -109.22 -0.19
C PRO A 476 57.37 -109.36 -1.76
N ALA A 477 58.30 -108.86 -2.60
CA ALA A 477 59.53 -108.01 -2.53
C ALA A 477 59.87 -107.38 -3.90
N ALA A 478 60.69 -106.31 -3.91
CA ALA A 478 61.65 -105.89 -4.96
C ALA A 478 61.09 -105.48 -6.37
N ASP A 479 61.80 -104.72 -7.25
CA ASP A 479 63.10 -104.01 -7.14
C ASP A 479 63.22 -102.81 -8.13
N SER A 480 64.21 -101.93 -7.88
CA SER A 480 65.05 -101.13 -8.82
C SER A 480 64.49 -100.30 -10.02
N CYS A 481 64.78 -98.98 -10.01
CA CYS A 481 65.20 -98.08 -11.13
C CYS A 481 64.35 -97.94 -12.44
N ALA A 482 64.51 -96.93 -13.32
CA ALA A 482 65.57 -95.92 -13.53
C ALA A 482 65.03 -94.52 -13.98
N LEU A 483 65.90 -93.65 -14.54
CA LEU A 483 65.73 -92.20 -14.81
C LEU A 483 65.67 -91.84 -16.32
N ALA A 484 65.38 -90.55 -16.59
CA ALA A 484 65.77 -89.75 -17.78
C ALA A 484 64.99 -89.99 -19.11
N GLU A 485 64.87 -89.05 -20.07
CA GLU A 485 65.08 -87.57 -20.14
C GLU A 485 64.44 -87.00 -21.43
N GLY A 486 64.13 -85.68 -21.48
CA GLY A 486 63.80 -84.92 -22.70
C GLY A 486 62.45 -85.22 -23.39
N GLU A 487 61.98 -84.43 -24.36
CA GLU A 487 62.29 -83.03 -24.73
C GLU A 487 61.12 -82.44 -25.57
N GLU A 488 60.93 -81.13 -25.59
CA GLU A 488 60.00 -80.38 -26.49
C GLU A 488 60.69 -80.11 -27.86
N PRO A 489 60.08 -79.54 -28.95
CA PRO A 489 58.87 -78.67 -29.00
C PRO A 489 57.97 -78.78 -30.28
N ASP A 490 57.14 -77.73 -30.50
CA ASP A 490 56.56 -77.21 -31.77
C ASP A 490 55.44 -78.02 -32.52
N ASP A 491 54.35 -77.41 -33.05
CA ASP A 491 53.83 -76.03 -32.92
C ASP A 491 52.30 -75.89 -33.29
N ASP A 492 51.67 -74.77 -32.88
CA ASP A 492 50.33 -74.21 -33.23
C ASP A 492 49.10 -75.12 -32.87
N VAL A 493 47.78 -74.80 -32.98
CA VAL A 493 47.03 -73.73 -33.67
C VAL A 493 45.99 -73.01 -32.78
N VAL A 494 45.94 -71.68 -32.92
CA VAL A 494 45.02 -70.68 -32.30
C VAL A 494 43.57 -70.83 -32.84
N TYR A 495 42.42 -70.46 -32.26
CA TYR A 495 41.94 -69.35 -31.39
C TYR A 495 40.92 -69.91 -30.35
N SER A 496 40.93 -69.57 -29.05
CA SER A 496 40.57 -68.29 -28.38
C SER A 496 39.12 -67.81 -28.68
N HIS A 497 38.32 -67.30 -27.72
CA HIS A 497 38.65 -66.48 -26.55
C HIS A 497 37.91 -66.82 -25.23
N LYS A 498 38.47 -66.30 -24.13
CA LYS A 498 37.91 -66.07 -22.76
C LYS A 498 38.32 -64.62 -22.34
N PRO A 499 37.94 -64.03 -21.18
CA PRO A 499 37.23 -64.52 -19.99
C PRO A 499 35.81 -63.88 -19.89
N SER A 500 35.13 -63.49 -18.80
CA SER A 500 35.45 -63.34 -17.35
C SER A 500 34.21 -63.55 -16.43
N LEU A 501 34.10 -62.83 -15.30
CA LEU A 501 33.22 -63.12 -14.15
C LEU A 501 32.89 -61.86 -13.30
N LEU A 502 31.78 -61.94 -12.56
CA LEU A 502 31.40 -61.19 -11.32
C LEU A 502 31.04 -59.69 -11.40
N GLY A 503 29.82 -59.35 -10.95
CA GLY A 503 29.34 -57.98 -10.68
C GLY A 503 27.94 -57.95 -10.02
N LYS A 504 27.86 -57.68 -8.71
CA LYS A 504 26.66 -57.85 -7.85
C LYS A 504 25.47 -56.92 -8.15
N LEU A 505 24.26 -57.52 -8.18
CA LEU A 505 22.99 -57.11 -7.52
C LEU A 505 22.35 -55.70 -7.73
N ARG A 506 21.02 -55.75 -8.00
CA ARG A 506 19.95 -54.75 -7.69
C ARG A 506 19.92 -53.44 -8.53
N ALA A 507 18.76 -52.85 -8.86
CA ALA A 507 17.34 -53.26 -8.73
C ALA A 507 16.39 -52.37 -9.60
N ILE A 508 15.07 -52.59 -9.47
CA ILE A 508 13.93 -51.66 -9.74
C ILE A 508 13.36 -51.63 -11.19
N ALA A 509 12.04 -51.35 -11.24
CA ALA A 509 11.18 -50.95 -12.37
C ALA A 509 10.74 -51.98 -13.44
N ASN A 510 9.53 -52.48 -13.21
CA ASN A 510 8.37 -52.46 -14.11
C ASN A 510 8.44 -53.09 -15.53
N LYS A 511 7.70 -54.21 -15.63
CA LYS A 511 6.93 -54.57 -16.82
C LYS A 511 5.97 -53.42 -17.20
N VAL A 512 6.17 -52.83 -18.38
CA VAL A 512 5.11 -52.15 -19.17
C VAL A 512 4.82 -53.05 -20.38
N GLU A 513 3.59 -53.03 -20.88
CA GLU A 513 3.04 -54.09 -21.72
C GLU A 513 2.56 -53.59 -23.09
N SER A 514 2.63 -54.46 -24.09
CA SER A 514 2.07 -54.36 -25.45
C SER A 514 2.75 -53.41 -26.46
N SER A 515 3.06 -53.96 -27.64
CA SER A 515 3.53 -53.22 -28.82
C SER A 515 2.41 -53.03 -29.86
N GLU A 516 2.50 -51.90 -30.58
CA GLU A 516 2.25 -51.74 -32.03
C GLU A 516 1.03 -52.40 -32.70
N SER A 517 -0.01 -51.58 -32.86
CA SER A 517 -0.73 -51.29 -34.12
C SER A 517 -0.63 -52.22 -35.34
N VAL A 518 -1.81 -52.61 -35.86
CA VAL A 518 -2.09 -52.76 -37.31
C VAL A 518 -3.41 -52.05 -37.62
N GLN A 519 -3.49 -51.35 -38.77
CA GLN A 519 -4.68 -50.60 -39.21
C GLN A 519 -5.65 -51.45 -40.05
N LEU A 520 -6.96 -51.16 -39.96
CA LEU A 520 -7.93 -51.39 -41.05
C LEU A 520 -8.98 -50.26 -41.07
N ASN A 521 -9.48 -49.95 -42.28
CA ASN A 521 -10.39 -48.82 -42.55
C ASN A 521 -11.87 -49.22 -42.53
N SER A 522 -12.77 -48.26 -42.25
CA SER A 522 -13.98 -48.08 -43.09
C SER A 522 -14.75 -46.75 -42.85
N SER A 523 -15.35 -46.26 -43.94
CA SER A 523 -16.60 -45.47 -44.06
C SER A 523 -16.81 -44.13 -43.32
N GLN A 524 -16.98 -43.09 -44.17
CA GLN A 524 -17.96 -41.98 -44.14
C GLN A 524 -19.16 -42.13 -43.17
N SER A 525 -19.80 -41.06 -42.66
CA SER A 525 -20.39 -39.95 -43.44
C SER A 525 -20.75 -38.67 -42.64
N ASP A 526 -20.91 -37.55 -43.36
CA ASP A 526 -21.65 -36.29 -43.11
C ASP A 526 -21.93 -35.81 -41.66
N ARG A 527 -21.45 -34.63 -41.22
CA ARG A 527 -21.79 -33.25 -41.68
C ARG A 527 -23.23 -32.82 -41.38
N TRP A 528 -23.42 -31.97 -40.35
CA TRP A 528 -24.38 -30.86 -40.35
C TRP A 528 -24.01 -29.79 -39.31
N VAL A 529 -23.91 -28.53 -39.74
CA VAL A 529 -24.00 -27.31 -38.90
C VAL A 529 -24.60 -26.21 -39.76
N LEU A 530 -25.75 -25.66 -39.36
CA LEU A 530 -26.06 -24.22 -39.26
C LEU A 530 -27.57 -23.98 -39.10
N GLY A 531 -27.89 -23.09 -38.15
CA GLY A 531 -29.20 -22.57 -37.79
C GLY A 531 -29.01 -21.53 -36.71
#